data_AF-A0AAW1NGN8-F1
#
_entry.id   AF-A0AAW1NGN8-F1
#
_cell.length_a   1.000
_cell.length_b   1.000
_cell.length_c   1.000
_cell.angle_alpha   90.00
_cell.angle_beta   90.00
_cell.angle_gamma   90.00
#
_symmetry.space_group_name_H-M   'P 1'
#
loop_
_entity.id
_entity.type
_entity.pdbx_description
1 polymer ?
#
loop_
_entity_poly.entity_id
_entity_poly.type
_entity_poly.pdbx_seq_one_letter_code
_entity_poly.pdbx_strand_id
1 'polypeptide(L)'
;MRLTISTDKLTISTALKNTVIKKQSVLYSLKVYYIQTFFLSTKQELSDCISFIILVNCLIKIMPVGRLEVFLASAKGLENADFFFEMDPYVIITCRSQEQKSSVATDGGSTPEWNETFAFSIYGDVPELHLKIMDKDTFTDDDFVGEARIPLDGVFQAGSQSPTSYNVVKDSEFKGEIRVGLTFFPEKRLVR
;
A
#
# COMPACT_ATOMS: atom_id res chain seq x y z
N MET A 1 14.81 -40.44 9.80
CA MET A 1 13.46 -39.89 9.64
C MET A 1 13.51 -38.87 8.50
N ARG A 2 12.71 -39.08 7.45
CA ARG A 2 12.66 -38.28 6.20
C ARG A 2 12.42 -36.79 6.49
N LEU A 3 13.11 -35.93 5.74
CA LEU A 3 12.56 -34.70 5.18
C LEU A 3 13.15 -34.48 3.77
N THR A 4 12.65 -35.27 2.81
CA THR A 4 12.82 -35.01 1.38
C THR A 4 11.78 -33.97 0.98
N ILE A 5 12.00 -32.70 1.33
CA ILE A 5 11.15 -31.59 0.90
C ILE A 5 11.93 -30.74 -0.10
N SER A 6 11.68 -31.08 -1.36
CA SER A 6 11.41 -30.11 -2.43
C SER A 6 12.58 -29.31 -3.02
N THR A 7 13.59 -30.03 -3.52
CA THR A 7 14.45 -29.54 -4.61
C THR A 7 13.62 -29.13 -5.84
N ASP A 8 12.46 -29.76 -6.05
CA ASP A 8 11.57 -29.50 -7.18
C ASP A 8 10.85 -28.15 -7.08
N LYS A 9 10.36 -27.72 -5.89
CA LYS A 9 9.70 -26.39 -5.76
C LYS A 9 10.68 -25.24 -5.95
N LEU A 10 11.93 -25.37 -5.46
CA LEU A 10 12.94 -24.33 -5.61
C LEU A 10 13.37 -24.19 -7.08
N THR A 11 13.49 -25.32 -7.79
CA THR A 11 13.83 -25.36 -9.22
C THR A 11 12.71 -24.80 -10.09
N ILE A 12 11.45 -25.15 -9.80
CA ILE A 12 10.28 -24.62 -10.51
C ILE A 12 10.11 -23.11 -10.24
N SER A 13 10.27 -22.65 -8.99
CA SER A 13 10.21 -21.23 -8.64
C SER A 13 11.29 -20.41 -9.36
N THR A 14 12.51 -20.96 -9.47
CA THR A 14 13.62 -20.32 -10.19
C THR A 14 13.40 -20.31 -11.70
N ALA A 15 12.87 -21.41 -12.27
CA ALA A 15 12.53 -21.49 -13.68
C ALA A 15 11.37 -20.54 -14.06
N LEU A 16 10.35 -20.41 -13.20
CA LEU A 16 9.25 -19.46 -13.37
C LEU A 16 9.74 -18.02 -13.29
N LYS A 17 10.57 -17.68 -12.29
CA LYS A 17 11.19 -16.34 -12.18
C LYS A 17 12.02 -16.01 -13.42
N ASN A 18 12.86 -16.93 -13.89
CA ASN A 18 13.67 -16.74 -15.10
C ASN A 18 12.83 -16.60 -16.37
N THR A 19 11.71 -17.33 -16.47
CA THR A 19 10.78 -17.24 -17.60
C THR A 19 10.01 -15.92 -17.59
N VAL A 20 9.56 -15.46 -16.42
CA VAL A 20 8.89 -14.16 -16.24
C VAL A 20 9.85 -13.01 -16.56
N ILE A 21 11.08 -13.05 -16.06
CA ILE A 21 12.11 -12.03 -16.34
C ILE A 21 12.47 -11.99 -17.82
N LYS A 22 12.68 -13.14 -18.47
CA LYS A 22 12.94 -13.20 -19.91
C LYS A 22 11.75 -12.66 -20.72
N LYS A 23 10.52 -13.03 -20.37
CA LYS A 23 9.31 -12.47 -21.01
C LYS A 23 9.24 -10.96 -20.82
N GLN A 24 9.55 -10.44 -19.63
CA GLN A 24 9.52 -9.01 -19.33
C GLN A 24 10.59 -8.23 -20.10
N SER A 25 11.81 -8.73 -20.19
CA SER A 25 12.91 -8.10 -20.95
C SER A 25 12.66 -8.11 -22.46
N VAL A 26 12.07 -9.18 -22.98
CA VAL A 26 11.66 -9.27 -24.40
C VAL A 26 10.50 -8.31 -24.68
N LEU A 27 9.51 -8.22 -23.77
CA LEU A 27 8.42 -7.24 -23.89
C LEU A 27 8.94 -5.80 -23.87
N TYR A 28 9.94 -5.51 -23.04
CA TYR A 28 10.56 -4.19 -22.97
C TYR A 28 11.28 -3.83 -24.28
N SER A 29 12.04 -4.76 -24.83
CA SER A 29 12.77 -4.57 -26.09
C SER A 29 11.82 -4.41 -27.28
N LEU A 30 10.74 -5.20 -27.32
CA LEU A 30 9.68 -5.07 -28.33
C LEU A 30 8.94 -3.73 -28.20
N LYS A 31 8.67 -3.26 -26.98
CA LYS A 31 8.05 -1.95 -26.73
C LYS A 31 8.93 -0.80 -27.22
N VAL A 32 10.23 -0.81 -26.90
CA VAL A 32 11.19 0.19 -27.38
C VAL A 32 11.26 0.20 -28.92
N TYR A 33 11.29 -0.98 -29.54
CA TYR A 33 11.29 -1.11 -31.00
C TYR A 33 10.00 -0.59 -31.64
N TYR A 34 8.83 -0.87 -31.05
CA TYR A 34 7.54 -0.38 -31.55
C TYR A 34 7.43 1.14 -31.45
N ILE A 35 7.93 1.73 -30.37
CA ILE A 35 7.97 3.19 -30.20
C ILE A 35 8.91 3.82 -31.23
N GLN A 36 10.07 3.22 -31.48
CA GLN A 36 11.06 3.73 -32.44
C GLN A 36 10.60 3.61 -33.90
N THR A 37 9.86 2.55 -34.24
CA THR A 37 9.29 2.37 -35.58
C THR A 37 8.05 3.25 -35.82
N PHE A 38 7.23 3.49 -34.79
CA PHE A 38 6.13 4.45 -34.85
C PHE A 38 6.63 5.88 -35.11
N PHE A 39 7.77 6.26 -34.49
CA PHE A 39 8.43 7.56 -34.66
C PHE A 39 8.97 7.81 -36.08
N LEU A 40 9.34 6.75 -36.82
CA LEU A 40 9.84 6.85 -38.20
C LEU A 40 8.71 6.91 -39.26
N SER A 41 7.48 6.53 -38.90
CA SER A 41 6.37 6.37 -39.84
C SER A 41 5.43 7.57 -39.94
N THR A 42 5.38 8.45 -38.94
CA THR A 42 4.40 9.54 -38.88
C THR A 42 5.13 10.87 -38.67
N LYS A 43 5.05 11.77 -39.65
CA LYS A 43 5.54 13.16 -39.53
C LYS A 43 4.62 13.94 -38.56
N GLN A 44 4.54 13.53 -37.31
CA GLN A 44 3.62 14.08 -36.32
C GLN A 44 4.28 15.23 -35.54
N GLU A 45 3.49 16.23 -35.12
CA GLU A 45 3.97 17.39 -34.36
C GLU A 45 4.56 16.99 -32.99
N LEU A 46 5.54 17.75 -32.49
CA LEU A 46 6.25 17.50 -31.22
C LEU A 46 5.31 17.36 -30.01
N SER A 47 4.13 17.98 -30.03
CA SER A 47 3.08 17.89 -29.00
C SER A 47 2.54 16.46 -28.86
N ASP A 48 2.26 15.78 -29.96
CA ASP A 48 1.70 14.42 -29.97
C ASP A 48 2.73 13.41 -29.47
N CYS A 49 4.01 13.62 -29.79
CA CYS A 49 5.11 12.81 -29.27
C CYS A 49 5.29 12.99 -27.76
N ILE A 50 5.17 14.20 -27.24
CA ILE A 50 5.20 14.47 -25.79
C ILE A 50 4.02 13.78 -25.10
N SER A 51 2.81 13.91 -25.65
CA SER A 51 1.63 13.21 -25.15
C SER A 51 1.81 11.69 -25.15
N PHE A 52 2.40 11.12 -26.21
CA PHE A 52 2.68 9.69 -26.31
C PHE A 52 3.76 9.24 -25.32
N ILE A 53 4.82 10.03 -25.11
CA ILE A 53 5.86 9.73 -24.11
C ILE A 53 5.30 9.82 -22.69
N ILE A 54 4.48 10.81 -22.38
CA ILE A 54 3.77 10.92 -21.09
C ILE A 54 2.84 9.72 -20.91
N LEU A 55 2.08 9.35 -21.95
CA LEU A 55 1.19 8.20 -21.92
C LEU A 55 1.96 6.90 -21.72
N VAL A 56 3.09 6.71 -22.41
CA VAL A 56 3.96 5.54 -22.29
C VAL A 56 4.60 5.48 -20.91
N ASN A 57 5.07 6.59 -20.34
CA ASN A 57 5.58 6.62 -18.96
C ASN A 57 4.48 6.34 -17.93
N CYS A 58 3.25 6.81 -18.17
CA CYS A 58 2.08 6.50 -17.33
C CYS A 58 1.70 5.01 -17.43
N LEU A 59 1.77 4.43 -18.63
CA LEU A 59 1.49 3.01 -18.90
C LEU A 59 2.62 2.06 -18.46
N ILE A 60 3.84 2.57 -18.31
CA ILE A 60 4.99 1.84 -17.76
C ILE A 60 5.28 2.35 -16.34
N LYS A 61 4.24 2.52 -15.50
CA LYS A 61 4.43 2.67 -14.06
C LYS A 61 5.20 1.45 -13.58
N ILE A 62 6.47 1.63 -13.22
CA ILE A 62 7.28 0.57 -12.64
C ILE A 62 6.59 0.22 -11.33
N MET A 63 5.99 -0.96 -11.30
CA MET A 63 5.28 -1.43 -10.12
C MET A 63 6.24 -1.42 -8.92
N PRO A 64 5.88 -0.74 -7.82
CA PRO A 64 6.74 -0.68 -6.66
C PRO A 64 6.91 -2.09 -6.09
N VAL A 65 8.16 -2.41 -5.76
CA VAL A 65 8.51 -3.63 -5.04
C VAL A 65 9.42 -3.21 -3.90
N GLY A 66 9.08 -3.58 -2.67
CA GLY A 66 9.78 -3.10 -1.50
C GLY A 66 9.03 -3.37 -0.20
N ARG A 67 9.49 -2.73 0.87
CA ARG A 67 8.83 -2.73 2.17
C ARG A 67 8.17 -1.37 2.39
N LEU A 68 6.90 -1.37 2.76
CA LEU A 68 6.19 -0.19 3.26
C LEU A 68 6.14 -0.27 4.78
N GLU A 69 6.65 0.75 5.45
CA GLU A 69 6.48 0.95 6.88
C GLU A 69 5.37 1.98 7.11
N VAL A 70 4.41 1.60 7.94
CA VAL A 70 3.25 2.41 8.32
C VAL A 70 3.38 2.72 9.81
N PHE A 71 3.60 3.99 10.12
CA PHE A 71 3.63 4.49 11.49
C PHE A 71 2.24 4.98 11.88
N LEU A 72 1.55 4.22 12.73
CA LEU A 72 0.27 4.57 13.31
C LEU A 72 0.54 5.42 14.56
N ALA A 73 0.28 6.72 14.48
CA ALA A 73 0.54 7.64 15.59
C ALA A 73 -0.64 7.65 16.58
N SER A 74 -1.72 8.33 16.20
CA SER A 74 -2.89 8.57 17.05
C SER A 74 -4.13 8.86 16.21
N ALA A 75 -5.30 8.86 16.83
CA ALA A 75 -6.52 9.41 16.24
C ALA A 75 -7.08 10.51 17.15
N LYS A 76 -7.93 11.36 16.60
CA LYS A 76 -8.55 12.46 17.33
C LYS A 76 -9.97 12.71 16.85
N GLY A 77 -10.84 13.04 17.79
CA GLY A 77 -12.21 13.42 17.52
C GLY A 77 -13.01 12.24 16.99
N LEU A 78 -12.69 11.03 17.45
CA LEU A 78 -13.47 9.84 17.16
C LEU A 78 -14.85 10.02 17.79
N GLU A 79 -15.85 10.28 16.95
CA GLU A 79 -17.23 10.45 17.38
C GLU A 79 -17.88 9.06 17.48
N ASN A 80 -18.09 8.60 18.71
CA ASN A 80 -18.97 7.48 18.98
C ASN A 80 -20.32 8.00 19.49
N ALA A 81 -21.40 7.29 19.15
CA ALA A 81 -22.75 7.65 19.56
C ALA A 81 -22.91 7.65 21.10
N ASP A 82 -22.05 6.90 21.80
CA ASP A 82 -22.07 6.75 23.25
C ASP A 82 -21.00 7.63 23.92
N PHE A 83 -21.27 8.92 23.96
CA PHE A 83 -20.42 10.02 24.45
C PHE A 83 -19.94 9.92 25.92
N PHE A 84 -20.18 8.79 26.62
CA PHE A 84 -19.94 8.62 28.06
C PHE A 84 -19.16 7.36 28.47
N PHE A 85 -18.84 6.44 27.54
CA PHE A 85 -18.14 5.20 27.87
C PHE A 85 -16.68 5.18 27.41
N GLU A 86 -15.88 4.43 28.15
CA GLU A 86 -14.46 4.16 27.95
C GLU A 86 -14.31 3.40 26.63
N MET A 87 -13.84 4.08 25.58
CA MET A 87 -13.54 3.44 24.30
C MET A 87 -12.14 2.87 24.32
N ASP A 88 -12.02 1.65 23.80
CA ASP A 88 -10.80 0.86 23.68
C ASP A 88 -10.51 0.61 22.18
N PRO A 89 -10.19 1.66 21.39
CA PRO A 89 -10.08 1.52 19.96
C PRO A 89 -8.79 0.81 19.53
N TYR A 90 -8.91 -0.01 18.50
CA TYR A 90 -7.80 -0.61 17.79
C TYR A 90 -7.96 -0.45 16.27
N VAL A 91 -6.86 -0.52 15.55
CA VAL A 91 -6.83 -0.29 14.10
C VAL A 91 -6.41 -1.56 13.37
N ILE A 92 -7.21 -1.96 12.40
CA ILE A 92 -6.92 -3.02 11.44
C ILE A 92 -6.39 -2.34 10.18
N ILE A 93 -5.13 -2.60 9.86
CA ILE A 93 -4.44 -2.05 8.70
C ILE A 93 -4.35 -3.13 7.64
N THR A 94 -5.00 -2.90 6.51
CA THR A 94 -5.05 -3.82 5.38
C THR A 94 -4.30 -3.25 4.19
N CYS A 95 -3.28 -3.98 3.75
CA CYS A 95 -2.52 -3.72 2.53
C CYS A 95 -2.67 -4.92 1.59
N ARG A 96 -3.62 -4.83 0.65
CA ARG A 96 -4.05 -5.94 -0.22
C ARG A 96 -4.48 -7.17 0.55
N SER A 97 -3.66 -8.22 0.58
CA SER A 97 -3.92 -9.49 1.24
C SER A 97 -3.22 -9.61 2.60
N GLN A 98 -2.47 -8.59 3.01
CA GLN A 98 -1.81 -8.53 4.31
C GLN A 98 -2.69 -7.69 5.23
N GLU A 99 -3.04 -8.24 6.37
CA GLU A 99 -3.77 -7.56 7.43
C GLU A 99 -2.92 -7.60 8.70
N GLN A 100 -2.80 -6.47 9.38
CA GLN A 100 -2.16 -6.36 10.69
C GLN A 100 -3.07 -5.55 11.61
N LYS A 101 -3.09 -5.90 12.89
CA LYS A 101 -3.89 -5.22 13.91
C LYS A 101 -2.97 -4.53 14.91
N SER A 102 -3.33 -3.33 15.32
CA SER A 102 -2.63 -2.63 16.41
C SER A 102 -2.95 -3.23 17.76
N SER A 103 -2.20 -2.81 18.78
CA SER A 103 -2.69 -2.91 20.15
C SER A 103 -3.99 -2.12 20.33
N VAL A 104 -4.70 -2.50 21.38
CA VAL A 104 -5.90 -1.82 21.85
C VAL A 104 -5.43 -0.62 22.67
N ALA A 105 -5.87 0.58 22.32
CA ALA A 105 -5.59 1.77 23.10
C ALA A 105 -6.54 1.83 24.30
N THR A 106 -6.20 1.09 25.36
CA THR A 106 -6.99 1.05 26.60
C THR A 106 -7.10 2.44 27.22
N ASP A 107 -8.30 2.85 27.61
CA ASP A 107 -8.62 4.19 28.13
C ASP A 107 -8.29 5.33 27.13
N GLY A 108 -8.26 5.01 25.82
CA GLY A 108 -7.89 5.95 24.77
C GLY A 108 -8.98 6.99 24.47
N GLY A 109 -10.24 6.65 24.74
CA GLY A 109 -11.39 7.52 24.53
C GLY A 109 -11.45 8.08 23.11
N SER A 110 -11.75 9.38 22.99
CA SER A 110 -11.85 10.07 21.68
C SER A 110 -10.51 10.45 21.04
N THR A 111 -9.40 10.24 21.75
CA THR A 111 -8.04 10.61 21.30
C THR A 111 -7.01 9.51 21.58
N PRO A 112 -7.18 8.30 21.03
CA PRO A 112 -6.27 7.19 21.28
C PRO A 112 -4.90 7.42 20.65
N GLU A 113 -3.85 6.94 21.32
CA GLU A 113 -2.49 6.92 20.83
C GLU A 113 -1.96 5.47 20.78
N TRP A 114 -1.41 5.07 19.64
CA TRP A 114 -0.81 3.75 19.48
C TRP A 114 0.72 3.85 19.41
N ASN A 115 1.23 4.82 18.63
CA ASN A 115 2.66 4.98 18.37
C ASN A 115 3.35 3.68 17.88
N GLU A 116 2.64 2.91 17.03
CA GLU A 116 3.08 1.61 16.54
C GLU A 116 3.55 1.68 15.08
N THR A 117 4.49 0.80 14.70
CA THR A 117 4.97 0.70 13.33
C THR A 117 4.71 -0.69 12.77
N PHE A 118 4.10 -0.74 11.58
CA PHE A 118 3.77 -1.96 10.86
C PHE A 118 4.57 -2.03 9.56
N ALA A 119 5.06 -3.21 9.21
CA ALA A 119 5.81 -3.42 7.97
C ALA A 119 5.02 -4.33 7.02
N PHE A 120 4.81 -3.87 5.79
CA PHE A 120 4.12 -4.60 4.73
C PHE A 120 5.04 -4.81 3.53
N SER A 121 4.97 -5.99 2.92
CA SER A 121 5.69 -6.27 1.68
C SER A 121 4.85 -5.82 0.48
N ILE A 122 5.39 -4.92 -0.33
CA ILE A 122 4.74 -4.39 -1.53
C ILE A 122 5.27 -5.17 -2.75
N TYR A 123 4.36 -5.74 -3.52
CA TYR A 123 4.67 -6.51 -4.74
C TYR A 123 3.71 -6.14 -5.87
N GLY A 124 3.93 -5.04 -6.58
CA GLY A 124 2.99 -4.60 -7.61
C GLY A 124 2.40 -3.23 -7.31
N ASP A 125 1.41 -2.82 -8.12
CA ASP A 125 0.68 -1.56 -7.91
C ASP A 125 -0.33 -1.66 -6.75
N VAL A 126 0.01 -1.10 -5.60
CA VAL A 126 -0.90 -0.99 -4.45
C VAL A 126 -1.39 0.46 -4.41
N PRO A 127 -2.62 0.77 -4.84
CA PRO A 127 -3.05 2.16 -4.93
C PRO A 127 -3.24 2.81 -3.55
N GLU A 128 -3.71 2.05 -2.58
CA GLU A 128 -4.09 2.58 -1.26
C GLU A 128 -3.93 1.56 -0.14
N LEU A 129 -3.80 2.08 1.08
CA LEU A 129 -3.83 1.39 2.35
C LEU A 129 -5.19 1.60 3.01
N HIS A 130 -5.82 0.54 3.51
CA HIS A 130 -7.10 0.63 4.21
C HIS A 130 -6.87 0.52 5.70
N LEU A 131 -7.41 1.46 6.48
CA LEU A 131 -7.37 1.44 7.93
C LEU A 131 -8.80 1.38 8.43
N LYS A 132 -9.09 0.39 9.27
CA LYS A 132 -10.40 0.20 9.89
C LYS A 132 -10.24 0.35 11.40
N ILE A 133 -10.96 1.30 12.00
CA ILE A 133 -10.97 1.52 13.44
C ILE A 133 -12.16 0.76 14.03
N MET A 134 -11.86 -0.07 15.01
CA MET A 134 -12.81 -0.89 15.75
C MET A 134 -12.70 -0.53 17.23
N ASP A 135 -13.82 -0.55 17.95
CA ASP A 135 -13.85 -0.45 19.40
C ASP A 135 -13.92 -1.87 19.98
N LYS A 136 -13.06 -2.17 20.96
CA LYS A 136 -13.02 -3.50 21.55
C LYS A 136 -13.94 -3.56 22.74
N ASP A 137 -15.01 -4.33 22.62
CA ASP A 137 -15.93 -4.58 23.72
C ASP A 137 -15.64 -5.92 24.41
N THR A 138 -15.74 -5.94 25.74
CA THR A 138 -15.43 -7.14 26.53
C THR A 138 -16.59 -8.17 26.52
N PHE A 139 -17.82 -7.73 26.25
CA PHE A 139 -19.04 -8.56 26.39
C PHE A 139 -19.94 -8.59 25.14
N THR A 140 -19.66 -7.76 24.14
CA THR A 140 -20.41 -7.66 22.87
C THR A 140 -19.48 -7.85 21.67
N ASP A 141 -20.05 -7.94 20.48
CA ASP A 141 -19.25 -7.88 19.25
C ASP A 141 -18.58 -6.51 19.14
N ASP A 142 -17.34 -6.47 18.66
CA ASP A 142 -16.58 -5.23 18.47
C ASP A 142 -17.30 -4.26 17.53
N ASP A 143 -17.45 -3.00 17.97
CA ASP A 143 -18.14 -1.98 17.22
C ASP A 143 -17.25 -1.32 16.16
N PHE A 144 -17.80 -1.14 14.95
CA PHE A 144 -17.11 -0.43 13.90
C PHE A 144 -17.21 1.08 14.09
N VAL A 145 -16.09 1.77 14.30
CA VAL A 145 -16.03 3.22 14.54
C VAL A 145 -15.92 4.00 13.22
N GLY A 146 -15.07 3.53 12.29
CA GLY A 146 -14.91 4.16 10.99
C GLY A 146 -13.68 3.66 10.23
N GLU A 147 -13.55 4.08 8.98
CA GLU A 147 -12.45 3.69 8.10
C GLU A 147 -11.75 4.89 7.46
N ALA A 148 -10.48 4.72 7.13
CA ALA A 148 -9.69 5.68 6.38
C ALA A 148 -8.97 4.96 5.22
N ARG A 149 -8.95 5.61 4.05
CA ARG A 149 -8.20 5.14 2.87
C ARG A 149 -7.06 6.09 2.59
N ILE A 150 -5.84 5.57 2.56
CA ILE A 150 -4.62 6.36 2.39
C ILE A 150 -3.97 6.01 1.04
N PRO A 151 -3.87 6.96 0.09
CA PRO A 151 -3.21 6.72 -1.18
C PRO A 151 -1.70 6.54 -0.99
N LEU A 152 -1.12 5.53 -1.62
CA LEU A 152 0.31 5.21 -1.50
C LEU A 152 1.17 5.81 -2.62
N ASP A 153 0.55 6.38 -3.66
CA ASP A 153 1.27 6.97 -4.80
C ASP A 153 2.25 8.08 -4.38
N GLY A 154 1.90 8.87 -3.36
CA GLY A 154 2.76 9.92 -2.83
C GLY A 154 4.01 9.36 -2.18
N VAL A 155 3.88 8.34 -1.31
CA VAL A 155 5.03 7.74 -0.62
C VAL A 155 5.92 6.95 -1.57
N PHE A 156 5.38 6.33 -2.62
CA PHE A 156 6.21 5.64 -3.61
C PHE A 156 7.08 6.58 -4.44
N GLN A 157 6.67 7.85 -4.61
CA GLN A 157 7.45 8.86 -5.32
C GLN A 157 8.43 9.59 -4.38
N ALA A 158 7.98 9.95 -3.18
CA ALA A 158 8.77 10.72 -2.22
C ALA A 158 9.71 9.85 -1.36
N GLY A 159 9.45 8.55 -1.23
CA GLY A 159 10.17 7.60 -0.37
C GLY A 159 9.77 7.67 1.10
N SER A 160 9.38 8.83 1.62
CA SER A 160 8.84 8.99 2.96
C SER A 160 7.82 10.13 3.02
N GLN A 161 6.83 9.96 3.89
CA GLN A 161 5.78 10.90 4.18
C GLN A 161 5.65 11.02 5.69
N SER A 162 5.74 12.25 6.19
CA SER A 162 5.58 12.55 7.61
C SER A 162 4.16 12.23 8.10
N PRO A 163 3.97 12.00 9.42
CA PRO A 163 2.66 11.69 9.98
C PRO A 163 1.62 12.78 9.68
N THR A 164 0.65 12.44 8.84
CA THR A 164 -0.41 13.33 8.34
C THR A 164 -1.77 12.84 8.82
N SER A 165 -2.71 13.76 9.05
CA SER A 165 -4.10 13.44 9.37
C SER A 165 -4.87 12.96 8.14
N TYR A 166 -5.65 11.91 8.30
CA TYR A 166 -6.59 11.38 7.32
C TYR A 166 -7.98 11.30 7.94
N ASN A 167 -9.00 11.61 7.14
CA ASN A 167 -10.38 11.58 7.61
C ASN A 167 -10.82 10.13 7.84
N VAL A 168 -11.39 9.90 9.02
CA VAL A 168 -12.09 8.68 9.37
C VAL A 168 -13.56 8.87 8.98
N VAL A 169 -14.10 7.94 8.21
CA VAL A 169 -15.46 8.01 7.69
C VAL A 169 -16.21 6.74 8.07
N LYS A 170 -17.47 6.88 8.49
CA LYS A 170 -18.43 5.79 8.68
C LYS A 170 -19.73 6.19 8.00
N ASP A 171 -20.25 5.35 7.12
CA ASP A 171 -21.51 5.59 6.41
C ASP A 171 -21.58 6.95 5.68
N SER A 172 -20.43 7.41 5.14
CA SER A 172 -20.24 8.72 4.48
C SER A 172 -20.24 9.93 5.43
N GLU A 173 -20.29 9.71 6.72
CA GLU A 173 -20.14 10.76 7.74
C GLU A 173 -18.71 10.82 8.26
N PHE A 174 -18.22 12.03 8.48
CA PHE A 174 -16.93 12.26 9.13
C PHE A 174 -17.03 11.88 10.61
N LYS A 175 -16.12 11.00 11.05
CA LYS A 175 -16.06 10.51 12.44
C LYS A 175 -14.75 10.86 13.13
N GLY A 176 -13.94 11.77 12.57
CA GLY A 176 -12.68 12.21 13.16
C GLY A 176 -11.49 12.04 12.22
N GLU A 177 -10.29 12.13 12.78
CA GLU A 177 -9.05 12.05 12.03
C GLU A 177 -8.10 11.00 12.62
N ILE A 178 -7.38 10.29 11.75
CA ILE A 178 -6.32 9.36 12.11
C ILE A 178 -4.99 9.85 11.54
N ARG A 179 -3.94 9.83 12.36
CA ARG A 179 -2.62 10.34 12.00
C ARG A 179 -1.67 9.19 11.68
N VAL A 180 -1.20 9.16 10.43
CA VAL A 180 -0.38 8.06 9.90
C VAL A 180 0.83 8.60 9.15
N GLY A 181 2.01 8.06 9.45
CA GLY A 181 3.24 8.26 8.68
C GLY A 181 3.51 7.07 7.77
N LEU A 182 4.11 7.31 6.61
CA LEU A 182 4.43 6.25 5.65
C LEU A 182 5.88 6.37 5.22
N THR A 183 6.60 5.25 5.17
CA THR A 183 7.96 5.21 4.60
C THR A 183 8.11 4.00 3.71
N PHE A 184 8.56 4.21 2.48
CA PHE A 184 8.76 3.15 1.50
C PHE A 184 10.24 2.87 1.26
N PHE A 185 10.63 1.62 1.46
CA PHE A 185 11.95 1.10 1.21
C PHE A 185 11.94 0.23 -0.04
N PRO A 186 12.35 0.76 -1.20
CA PRO A 186 12.38 -0.01 -2.44
C PRO A 186 13.36 -1.18 -2.31
N GLU A 187 12.95 -2.37 -2.78
CA GLU A 187 13.84 -3.52 -2.83
C GLU A 187 14.90 -3.27 -3.91
N LYS A 188 16.19 -3.33 -3.52
CA LYS A 188 17.28 -3.21 -4.47
C LYS A 188 17.24 -4.42 -5.40
N ARG A 189 16.88 -4.21 -6.67
CA ARG A 189 17.06 -5.22 -7.70
C ARG A 189 18.56 -5.41 -7.88
N LEU A 190 19.13 -6.44 -7.25
CA LEU A 190 20.51 -6.85 -7.49
C LEU A 190 20.58 -7.35 -8.94
N VAL A 191 20.97 -6.44 -9.83
CA VAL A 191 21.41 -6.81 -11.18
C VAL A 191 22.78 -7.46 -10.98
N ARG A 192 22.81 -8.79 -10.96
CA ARG A 192 24.03 -9.59 -11.10
C ARG A 192 24.09 -10.16 -12.51
#